data_AF-A0A0B1TXQ1-F1
#
_entry.id   AF-A0A0B1TXQ1-F1
#
_cell.length_a   1.000
_cell.length_b   1.000
_cell.length_c   1.000
_cell.angle_alpha   90.00
_cell.angle_beta   90.00
_cell.angle_gamma   90.00
#
_symmetry.space_group_name_H-M   'P 1'
#
loop_
_entity.id
_entity.type
_entity.pdbx_description
1 polymer ?
#
loop_
_entity_poly.entity_id
_entity_poly.type
_entity_poly.pdbx_seq_one_letter_code
_entity_poly.pdbx_strand_id
1 'polypeptide(L)'
;MTWPHLVRAGFGADQMEQIVDNLDQLGKPTDRIVAGLDHAEWELENGKMLDKAGQPVADPCSWVFTALARTGYYRRPKGYVSPEEQAAKDAEAEAKAVVAARQAAEQAQFEAWRDGLSPDELADALRGHPGGPKDAWLKKMWRDRRN
;
A
#
# COMPACT_ATOMS: atom_id res chain seq x y z
N MET A 1 -6.10 -10.16 -14.02
CA MET A 1 -6.98 -9.21 -13.28
C MET A 1 -8.39 -9.67 -13.54
N THR A 2 -9.12 -10.05 -12.49
CA THR A 2 -10.49 -10.57 -12.62
C THR A 2 -11.32 -9.79 -11.62
N TRP A 3 -12.48 -9.29 -12.04
CA TRP A 3 -13.43 -8.57 -11.20
C TRP A 3 -14.55 -9.53 -10.75
N PRO A 4 -14.35 -10.34 -9.70
CA PRO A 4 -15.30 -11.39 -9.32
C PRO A 4 -16.66 -10.85 -8.88
N HIS A 5 -16.73 -9.68 -8.20
CA HIS A 5 -18.01 -9.13 -7.77
C HIS A 5 -18.80 -8.58 -8.95
N LEU A 6 -18.14 -7.92 -9.90
CA LEU A 6 -18.75 -7.50 -11.16
C LEU A 6 -19.26 -8.69 -11.98
N VAL A 7 -18.47 -9.76 -12.10
CA VAL A 7 -18.89 -10.99 -12.81
C VAL A 7 -20.09 -11.63 -12.12
N ARG A 8 -20.12 -11.67 -10.78
CA ARG A 8 -21.28 -12.15 -10.01
C ARG A 8 -22.52 -11.29 -10.20
N ALA A 9 -22.35 -10.00 -10.50
CA ALA A 9 -23.44 -9.10 -10.86
C ALA A 9 -23.88 -9.20 -12.33
N GLY A 10 -23.25 -10.07 -13.14
CA GLY A 10 -23.59 -10.27 -14.55
C GLY A 10 -22.74 -9.46 -15.54
N PHE A 11 -21.70 -8.77 -15.07
CA PHE A 11 -20.80 -8.02 -15.95
C PHE A 11 -19.78 -8.98 -16.61
N GLY A 12 -19.76 -9.00 -17.95
CA GLY A 12 -18.95 -9.94 -18.72
C GLY A 12 -18.20 -9.30 -19.90
N ALA A 13 -17.55 -10.14 -20.71
CA ALA A 13 -16.80 -9.72 -21.88
C ALA A 13 -17.68 -8.97 -22.90
N ASP A 14 -18.90 -9.46 -23.12
CA ASP A 14 -19.90 -8.84 -24.00
C ASP A 14 -20.19 -7.38 -23.61
N GLN A 15 -20.30 -7.09 -22.30
CA GLN A 15 -20.50 -5.72 -21.82
C GLN A 15 -19.27 -4.84 -22.03
N MET A 16 -18.06 -5.40 -21.91
CA MET A 16 -16.84 -4.65 -22.23
C MET A 16 -16.74 -4.33 -23.72
N GLU A 17 -17.04 -5.29 -24.59
CA GLU A 17 -17.06 -5.08 -26.04
C GLU A 17 -18.05 -3.98 -26.43
N GLN A 18 -19.27 -4.03 -25.88
CA GLN A 18 -20.29 -2.99 -26.09
C GLN A 18 -19.85 -1.60 -25.57
N ILE A 19 -19.13 -1.53 -24.44
CA ILE A 19 -18.59 -0.26 -23.94
C ILE A 19 -17.53 0.30 -24.88
N VAL A 20 -16.59 -0.55 -25.32
CA VAL A 20 -15.50 -0.14 -26.20
C VAL A 20 -16.04 0.33 -27.54
N ASP A 21 -16.97 -0.41 -28.15
CA ASP A 21 -17.62 -0.05 -29.41
C ASP A 21 -18.37 1.28 -29.29
N ASN A 22 -19.16 1.47 -28.23
CA ASN A 22 -19.83 2.75 -27.99
C ASN A 22 -18.86 3.92 -27.83
N LEU A 23 -17.73 3.73 -27.14
CA LEU A 23 -16.75 4.79 -26.95
C LEU A 23 -16.00 5.11 -28.24
N ASP A 24 -15.69 4.10 -29.05
CA ASP A 24 -15.11 4.27 -30.38
C ASP A 24 -16.03 5.08 -31.29
N GLN A 25 -17.33 4.72 -31.36
CA GLN A 25 -18.33 5.48 -32.11
C GLN A 25 -18.47 6.93 -31.63
N LEU A 26 -18.29 7.17 -30.33
CA LEU A 26 -18.32 8.51 -29.72
C LEU A 26 -16.98 9.27 -29.84
N GLY A 27 -15.94 8.66 -30.41
CA GLY A 27 -14.59 9.22 -30.49
C GLY A 27 -13.95 9.47 -29.11
N LYS A 28 -14.29 8.64 -28.12
CA LYS A 28 -13.87 8.80 -26.73
C LYS A 28 -12.73 7.84 -26.36
N PRO A 29 -11.83 8.26 -25.47
CA PRO A 29 -10.77 7.41 -24.96
C PRO A 29 -11.30 6.21 -24.17
N THR A 30 -10.65 5.06 -24.34
CA THR A 30 -10.93 3.79 -23.64
C THR A 30 -9.89 3.46 -22.56
N ASP A 31 -8.84 4.28 -22.39
CA ASP A 31 -7.73 4.02 -21.46
C ASP A 31 -8.15 3.94 -19.99
N ARG A 32 -9.28 4.54 -19.63
CA ARG A 32 -9.76 4.58 -18.23
C ARG A 32 -10.80 3.52 -17.90
N ILE A 33 -11.18 2.67 -18.85
CA ILE A 33 -12.20 1.62 -18.62
C ILE A 33 -11.73 0.68 -17.52
N VAL A 34 -10.49 0.18 -17.61
CA VAL A 34 -9.93 -0.77 -16.64
C VAL A 34 -9.91 -0.17 -15.24
N ALA A 35 -9.38 1.04 -15.08
CA ALA A 35 -9.37 1.74 -13.80
C ALA A 35 -10.79 1.98 -13.27
N GLY A 36 -11.75 2.23 -14.16
CA GLY A 36 -13.14 2.39 -13.79
C GLY A 36 -13.81 1.10 -13.31
N LEU A 37 -13.42 -0.05 -13.87
CA LEU A 37 -13.87 -1.36 -13.41
C LEU A 37 -13.25 -1.72 -12.06
N ASP A 38 -11.98 -1.37 -11.81
CA ASP A 38 -11.37 -1.53 -10.49
C ASP A 38 -12.08 -0.71 -9.41
N HIS A 39 -12.47 0.53 -9.74
CA HIS A 39 -13.27 1.37 -8.86
C HIS A 39 -14.62 0.74 -8.51
N ALA A 40 -15.32 0.23 -9.52
CA ALA A 40 -16.63 -0.39 -9.37
C ALA A 40 -16.56 -1.71 -8.58
N GLU A 41 -15.55 -2.53 -8.82
CA GLU A 41 -15.29 -3.76 -8.07
C GLU A 41 -15.09 -3.47 -6.59
N TRP A 42 -14.28 -2.46 -6.26
CA TRP A 42 -14.08 -2.07 -4.87
C TRP A 42 -15.35 -1.52 -4.21
N GLU A 43 -16.15 -0.71 -4.93
CA GLU A 43 -17.45 -0.26 -4.42
C GLU A 43 -18.38 -1.44 -4.15
N LEU A 44 -18.36 -2.49 -4.97
CA LEU A 44 -19.17 -3.69 -4.76
C LEU A 44 -18.68 -4.53 -3.59
N GLU A 45 -17.38 -4.78 -3.51
CA GLU A 45 -16.77 -5.53 -2.40
C GLU A 45 -17.05 -4.87 -1.05
N ASN A 46 -17.05 -3.54 -1.00
CA ASN A 46 -17.24 -2.77 0.22
C ASN A 46 -18.71 -2.37 0.48
N GLY A 47 -19.65 -2.77 -0.39
CA GLY A 47 -21.07 -2.37 -0.29
C GLY A 47 -21.28 -0.85 -0.38
N LYS A 48 -20.37 -0.14 -1.05
CA LYS A 48 -20.37 1.32 -1.23
C LYS A 48 -20.87 1.78 -2.59
N MET A 49 -21.30 0.85 -3.46
CA MET A 49 -22.01 1.18 -4.68
C MET A 49 -23.43 1.66 -4.34
N LEU A 50 -23.52 2.94 -3.98
CA LEU A 50 -24.77 3.58 -3.57
C LEU A 50 -25.30 4.51 -4.66
N ASP A 51 -26.61 4.50 -4.81
CA ASP A 51 -27.35 5.41 -5.69
C ASP A 51 -27.41 6.84 -5.12
N LYS A 52 -28.16 7.73 -5.79
CA LYS A 52 -28.33 9.12 -5.32
C LYS A 52 -29.09 9.24 -3.99
N ALA A 53 -29.89 8.24 -3.62
CA ALA A 53 -30.63 8.18 -2.38
C ALA A 53 -29.81 7.55 -1.24
N GLY A 54 -28.59 7.09 -1.52
CA GLY A 54 -27.74 6.40 -0.56
C GLY A 54 -28.14 4.93 -0.35
N GLN A 55 -28.98 4.37 -1.23
CA GLN A 55 -29.35 2.96 -1.22
C GLN A 55 -28.39 2.14 -2.08
N PRO A 56 -28.17 0.86 -1.75
CA PRO A 56 -27.38 -0.01 -2.61
C PRO A 56 -28.00 -0.08 -4.00
N VAL A 57 -27.17 0.07 -5.02
CA VAL A 57 -27.62 0.01 -6.41
C VAL A 57 -28.25 -1.36 -6.68
N ALA A 58 -29.48 -1.36 -7.17
CA ALA A 58 -30.25 -2.59 -7.43
C ALA A 58 -29.63 -3.45 -8.54
N ASP A 59 -29.06 -2.82 -9.57
CA ASP A 59 -28.40 -3.49 -10.69
C ASP A 59 -26.98 -2.91 -10.93
N PRO A 60 -25.96 -3.46 -10.26
CA PRO A 60 -24.59 -2.99 -10.39
C PRO A 60 -24.03 -3.08 -11.81
N CYS A 61 -24.41 -4.11 -12.56
CA CYS A 61 -23.94 -4.32 -13.92
C CYS A 61 -24.40 -3.19 -14.85
N SER A 62 -25.70 -2.90 -14.88
CA SER A 62 -26.25 -1.82 -15.70
C SER A 62 -25.71 -0.46 -15.26
N TRP A 63 -25.49 -0.26 -13.96
CA TRP A 63 -24.92 0.99 -13.44
C TRP A 63 -23.51 1.25 -13.95
N VAL A 64 -22.63 0.26 -13.86
CA VAL A 64 -21.24 0.33 -14.32
C VAL A 64 -21.18 0.46 -15.84
N PHE A 65 -21.96 -0.35 -16.54
CA PHE A 65 -22.10 -0.26 -18.00
C PHE A 65 -22.51 1.15 -18.45
N THR A 66 -23.58 1.71 -17.87
CA THR A 66 -24.08 3.03 -18.25
C THR A 66 -23.04 4.13 -18.00
N ALA A 67 -22.31 4.05 -16.89
CA ALA A 67 -21.28 5.03 -16.56
C ALA A 67 -20.11 4.97 -17.57
N LEU A 68 -19.65 3.78 -17.90
CA LEU A 68 -18.51 3.57 -18.80
C LEU A 68 -18.88 3.79 -20.27
N ALA A 69 -20.01 3.26 -20.75
CA ALA A 69 -20.45 3.42 -22.14
C ALA A 69 -20.68 4.90 -22.51
N ARG A 70 -21.10 5.74 -21.55
CA ARG A 70 -21.37 7.15 -21.82
C ARG A 70 -20.12 8.01 -21.91
N THR A 71 -19.13 7.79 -21.06
CA THR A 71 -17.99 8.71 -20.90
C THR A 71 -16.61 8.05 -20.86
N GLY A 72 -16.53 6.73 -20.79
CA GLY A 72 -15.28 5.98 -20.62
C GLY A 72 -14.64 6.20 -19.25
N TYR A 73 -15.37 6.83 -18.33
CA TYR A 73 -14.89 7.25 -17.04
C TYR A 73 -15.87 6.84 -15.95
N TYR A 74 -15.36 6.12 -14.97
CA TYR A 74 -16.08 5.79 -13.75
C TYR A 74 -15.48 6.58 -12.59
N ARG A 75 -16.34 7.19 -11.77
CA ARG A 75 -15.92 8.07 -10.68
C ARG A 75 -14.99 7.34 -9.70
N ARG A 76 -13.93 8.01 -9.21
CA ARG A 76 -13.12 7.48 -8.11
C ARG A 76 -13.96 7.43 -6.83
N PRO A 77 -14.17 6.26 -6.21
CA PRO A 77 -14.93 6.15 -4.98
C PRO A 77 -14.23 6.88 -3.82
N LYS A 78 -15.01 7.45 -2.90
CA LYS A 78 -14.45 8.13 -1.72
C LYS A 78 -13.82 7.08 -0.79
N GLY A 79 -12.49 7.11 -0.67
CA GLY A 79 -11.71 6.15 0.11
C GLY A 79 -11.08 5.02 -0.72
N TYR A 80 -11.24 5.03 -2.04
CA TYR A 80 -10.54 4.10 -2.93
C TYR A 80 -9.04 4.44 -3.02
N VAL A 81 -8.21 3.46 -2.66
CA VAL A 81 -6.76 3.46 -2.84
C VAL A 81 -6.46 2.55 -4.01
N SER A 82 -5.86 3.08 -5.08
CA SER A 82 -5.51 2.28 -6.25
C SER A 82 -4.51 1.17 -5.88
N PRO A 83 -4.50 0.02 -6.58
CA PRO A 83 -3.51 -1.03 -6.39
C PRO A 83 -2.07 -0.53 -6.48
N GLU A 84 -1.79 0.46 -7.33
CA GLU A 84 -0.49 1.12 -7.42
C GLU A 84 -0.16 1.97 -6.19
N GLU A 85 -1.14 2.71 -5.64
CA GLU A 85 -0.99 3.44 -4.38
C GLU A 85 -0.82 2.47 -3.19
N GLN A 86 -1.47 1.31 -3.23
CA GLN A 86 -1.31 0.27 -2.23
C GLN A 86 0.07 -0.38 -2.33
N ALA A 87 0.51 -0.75 -3.54
CA ALA A 87 1.85 -1.28 -3.79
C ALA A 87 2.97 -0.30 -3.39
N ALA A 88 2.77 1.00 -3.61
CA ALA A 88 3.71 2.02 -3.13
C ALA A 88 3.76 2.09 -1.60
N LYS A 89 2.61 1.97 -0.92
CA LYS A 89 2.54 1.93 0.55
C LYS A 89 3.15 0.65 1.11
N ASP A 90 2.90 -0.50 0.50
CA ASP A 90 3.50 -1.78 0.88
C ASP A 90 5.01 -1.74 0.65
N ALA A 91 5.50 -1.21 -0.48
CA ALA A 91 6.93 -1.01 -0.71
C ALA A 91 7.57 -0.08 0.33
N GLU A 92 6.88 1.00 0.74
CA GLU A 92 7.36 1.87 1.82
C GLU A 92 7.35 1.14 3.17
N ALA A 93 6.33 0.34 3.46
CA ALA A 93 6.22 -0.45 4.69
C ALA A 93 7.31 -1.53 4.76
N GLU A 94 7.59 -2.22 3.66
CA GLU A 94 8.68 -3.18 3.54
C GLU A 94 10.04 -2.50 3.71
N ALA A 95 10.25 -1.34 3.07
CA ALA A 95 11.48 -0.56 3.26
C ALA A 95 11.67 -0.15 4.73
N LYS A 96 10.61 0.32 5.40
CA LYS A 96 10.62 0.63 6.84
C LYS A 96 10.89 -0.60 7.69
N ALA A 97 10.30 -1.74 7.36
CA ALA A 97 10.52 -3.00 8.07
C ALA A 97 11.98 -3.49 7.92
N VAL A 98 12.58 -3.36 6.74
CA VAL A 98 14.00 -3.69 6.52
C VAL A 98 14.91 -2.78 7.33
N VAL A 99 14.64 -1.46 7.36
CA VAL A 99 15.41 -0.52 8.19
C VAL A 99 15.25 -0.84 9.68
N ALA A 100 14.03 -1.09 10.15
CA ALA A 100 13.75 -1.46 11.52
C ALA A 100 14.44 -2.79 11.90
N ALA A 101 14.41 -3.80 11.03
CA ALA A 101 15.10 -5.06 11.25
C ALA A 101 16.63 -4.88 11.32
N ARG A 102 17.20 -4.03 10.46
CA ARG A 102 18.64 -3.68 10.54
C ARG A 102 18.98 -2.95 11.84
N GLN A 103 18.15 -2.00 12.26
CA GLN A 103 18.34 -1.28 13.53
C GLN A 103 18.21 -2.22 14.73
N ALA A 104 17.25 -3.14 14.72
CA ALA A 104 17.09 -4.15 15.77
C ALA A 104 18.27 -5.11 15.81
N ALA A 105 18.78 -5.56 14.65
CA ALA A 105 19.98 -6.40 14.59
C ALA A 105 21.23 -5.65 15.10
N GLU A 106 21.40 -4.37 14.74
CA GLU A 106 22.50 -3.54 15.27
C GLU A 106 22.37 -3.38 16.79
N GLN A 107 21.16 -3.12 17.29
CA GLN A 107 20.90 -2.97 18.72
C GLN A 107 21.18 -4.26 19.49
N ALA A 108 20.70 -5.41 18.99
CA ALA A 108 20.94 -6.71 19.61
C ALA A 108 22.44 -7.07 19.66
N GLN A 109 23.20 -6.74 18.62
CA GLN A 109 24.65 -6.96 18.62
C GLN A 109 25.38 -6.03 19.60
N PHE A 110 24.91 -4.78 19.74
CA PHE A 110 25.43 -3.86 20.76
C PHE A 110 25.13 -4.36 22.17
N GLU A 111 23.90 -4.81 22.43
CA GLU A 111 23.49 -5.38 23.72
C GLU A 111 24.29 -6.63 24.05
N ALA A 112 24.43 -7.57 23.12
CA ALA A 112 25.23 -8.78 23.31
C ALA A 112 26.71 -8.46 23.58
N TRP A 113 27.27 -7.47 22.90
CA TRP A 113 28.63 -7.00 23.18
C TRP A 113 28.73 -6.39 24.58
N ARG A 114 27.80 -5.50 24.94
CA ARG A 114 27.78 -4.80 26.23
C ARG A 114 27.62 -5.79 27.40
N ASP A 115 26.72 -6.74 27.28
CA ASP A 115 26.48 -7.80 28.28
C ASP A 115 27.65 -8.80 28.33
N GLY A 116 28.46 -8.90 27.28
CA GLY A 116 29.69 -9.68 27.25
C GLY A 116 30.92 -8.97 27.85
N LEU A 117 30.84 -7.69 28.21
CA LEU A 117 31.97 -6.97 28.80
C LEU A 117 32.14 -7.31 30.28
N SER A 118 33.37 -7.61 30.67
CA SER A 118 33.75 -7.70 32.08
C SER A 118 33.72 -6.31 32.75
N PRO A 119 33.59 -6.21 34.08
CA PRO A 119 33.59 -4.93 34.79
C PRO A 119 34.83 -4.06 34.52
N ASP A 120 35.99 -4.69 34.33
CA ASP A 120 37.25 -4.02 33.99
C ASP A 120 37.24 -3.47 32.55
N GLU A 121 36.71 -4.25 31.60
CA GLU A 121 36.57 -3.85 30.20
C GLU A 121 35.52 -2.75 30.02
N LEU A 122 34.47 -2.76 30.85
CA LEU A 122 33.47 -1.69 30.89
C LEU A 122 34.09 -0.39 31.44
N ALA A 123 34.92 -0.48 32.48
CA ALA A 123 35.64 0.67 33.02
C ALA A 123 36.67 1.23 32.03
N ASP A 124 37.36 0.36 31.28
CA ASP A 124 38.25 0.75 30.19
C ASP A 124 37.50 1.39 29.02
N ALA A 125 36.35 0.82 28.61
CA ALA A 125 35.50 1.39 27.56
C ALA A 125 34.88 2.74 27.93
N LEU A 126 34.67 3.01 29.22
CA LEU A 126 34.20 4.30 29.74
C LEU A 126 35.34 5.29 30.03
N ARG A 127 36.60 4.89 29.85
CA ARG A 127 37.76 5.76 30.07
C ARG A 127 37.77 6.89 29.04
N GLY A 128 37.74 8.13 29.50
CA GLY A 128 37.70 9.31 28.62
C GLY A 128 36.29 9.73 28.17
N HIS A 129 35.23 9.15 28.76
CA HIS A 129 33.85 9.60 28.52
C HIS A 129 33.70 11.10 28.86
N PRO A 130 33.36 11.97 27.88
CA PRO A 130 33.37 13.43 28.04
C PRO A 130 32.18 13.98 28.86
N GLY A 131 31.36 13.11 29.44
CA GLY A 131 30.09 13.44 30.09
C GLY A 131 28.92 13.38 29.09
N GLY A 132 27.85 12.68 29.47
CA GLY A 132 26.71 12.34 28.59
C GLY A 132 26.14 10.94 28.85
N PRO A 133 25.18 10.46 28.04
CA PRO A 133 24.61 9.13 28.19
C PRO A 133 25.66 8.06 27.90
N LYS A 134 25.91 7.18 28.89
CA LYS A 134 26.92 6.12 28.81
C LYS A 134 26.68 5.17 27.64
N ASP A 135 25.42 4.82 27.35
CA ASP A 135 25.06 3.95 26.23
C ASP A 135 25.43 4.55 24.87
N ALA A 136 25.32 5.87 24.68
CA ALA A 136 25.71 6.52 23.43
C ALA A 136 27.23 6.47 23.21
N TRP A 137 28.00 6.63 24.30
CA TRP A 137 29.45 6.49 24.28
C TRP A 137 29.88 5.04 24.02
N LEU A 138 29.27 4.07 24.71
CA LEU A 138 29.52 2.65 24.53
C LEU A 138 29.16 2.19 23.11
N LYS A 139 28.05 2.68 22.54
CA LYS A 139 27.65 2.35 21.17
C LYS A 139 28.63 2.93 20.13
N LYS A 140 29.21 4.11 20.40
CA LYS A 140 30.29 4.67 19.59
C LYS A 140 31.56 3.81 19.66
N MET A 141 32.02 3.48 20.87
CA MET A 141 33.18 2.61 21.08
C MET A 141 33.01 1.23 20.43
N TRP A 142 31.81 0.67 20.51
CA TRP A 142 31.46 -0.60 19.87
C TRP A 142 31.55 -0.52 18.33
N ARG A 143 31.06 0.56 17.72
CA ARG A 143 31.20 0.78 16.28
C ARG A 143 32.65 1.00 15.86
N ASP A 144 33.42 1.78 16.62
CA ASP A 144 34.84 2.05 16.35
C ASP A 144 35.70 0.78 16.47
N ARG A 145 35.30 -0.19 17.32
CA ARG A 145 35.95 -1.53 17.40
C ARG A 145 35.56 -2.48 16.27
N ARG A 146 34.48 -2.19 15.52
CA ARG A 146 33.91 -3.07 14.49
C ARG A 146 34.31 -2.69 13.06
N ASN A 147 34.93 -1.52 12.89
CA ASN A 147 35.37 -0.94 11.62
C ASN A 147 36.89 -0.92 11.53
#